data_AF-A0A7V9E8E8-F1
#
_entry.id   AF-A0A7V9E8E8-F1
#
_cell.length_a   1.000
_cell.length_b   1.000
_cell.length_c   1.000
_cell.angle_alpha   90.00
_cell.angle_beta   90.00
_cell.angle_gamma   90.00
#
_symmetry.space_group_name_H-M   'P 1'
#
loop_
_entity.id
_entity.type
_entity.pdbx_description
1 polymer ?
#
loop_
_entity_poly.entity_id
_entity_poly.type
_entity_poly.pdbx_seq_one_letter_code
_entity_poly.pdbx_strand_id
1 'polypeptide(L)'
;MPKTTKGGKPKKSELPSTLQRSGPKAQRTFAKAHDSAVDEYGEGARANRTAYAALKRSFEKVGDRWRRKNRKGPSDAKAAGGRGSKKRTAGGVDANASKKHLYDIAKELDISGRSHMSKDELVAAIQKANDKSTRKSRG
;
A
#
# COMPACT_ATOMS: atom_id res chain seq x y z
N MET A 1 -0.64 -16.76 12.06
CA MET A 1 -1.22 -16.05 13.23
C MET A 1 -2.33 -15.12 12.75
N PRO A 2 -3.54 -15.20 13.35
CA PRO A 2 -4.66 -14.36 12.91
C PRO A 2 -4.38 -12.89 13.19
N LYS A 3 -4.63 -12.05 12.19
CA LYS A 3 -4.48 -10.60 12.23
C LYS A 3 -5.66 -9.91 12.90
N THR A 4 -6.73 -10.64 13.18
CA THR A 4 -7.89 -10.16 13.94
C THR A 4 -8.07 -10.88 15.28
N THR A 5 -8.75 -10.21 16.21
CA THR A 5 -9.31 -10.79 17.43
C THR A 5 -10.54 -11.65 17.12
N LYS A 6 -11.01 -12.47 18.06
CA LYS A 6 -12.29 -13.19 17.94
C LYS A 6 -13.46 -12.29 17.53
N GLY A 7 -13.49 -11.02 17.98
CA GLY A 7 -14.50 -10.02 17.59
C GLY A 7 -14.22 -9.27 16.28
N GLY A 8 -13.30 -9.73 15.42
CA GLY A 8 -13.00 -9.14 14.11
C GLY A 8 -12.26 -7.80 14.12
N LYS A 9 -11.75 -7.34 15.28
CA LYS A 9 -10.90 -6.15 15.39
C LYS A 9 -9.45 -6.49 15.02
N PRO A 10 -8.70 -5.59 14.33
CA PRO A 10 -7.30 -5.84 14.01
C PRO A 10 -6.42 -5.91 15.27
N LYS A 11 -5.55 -6.90 15.35
CA LYS A 11 -4.49 -6.98 16.37
C LYS A 11 -3.30 -6.18 15.87
N LYS A 12 -3.09 -4.96 16.40
CA LYS A 12 -2.01 -4.07 15.92
C LYS A 12 -0.62 -4.74 15.96
N SER A 13 -0.30 -5.49 17.02
CA SER A 13 0.97 -6.22 17.16
C SER A 13 1.23 -7.23 16.04
N GLU A 14 0.17 -7.79 15.45
CA GLU A 14 0.26 -8.78 14.37
C GLU A 14 0.39 -8.14 12.98
N LEU A 15 0.16 -6.83 12.85
CA LEU A 15 0.19 -6.16 11.56
C LEU A 15 1.62 -5.82 11.14
N PRO A 16 1.90 -5.78 9.82
CA PRO A 16 3.13 -5.19 9.30
C PRO A 16 3.35 -3.77 9.84
N SER A 17 4.59 -3.40 10.14
CA SER A 17 4.92 -2.14 10.84
C SER A 17 4.31 -0.88 10.21
N THR A 18 4.33 -0.73 8.89
CA THR A 18 3.66 0.36 8.17
C THR A 18 2.14 0.41 8.45
N LEU A 19 1.48 -0.75 8.56
CA LEU A 19 0.05 -0.84 8.87
C LEU A 19 -0.27 -0.49 10.32
N GLN A 20 0.65 -0.76 11.26
CA GLN A 20 0.51 -0.34 12.66
C GLN A 20 0.38 1.18 12.78
N ARG A 21 1.11 1.92 11.93
CA ARG A 21 1.07 3.39 11.80
C ARG A 21 0.00 3.91 10.83
N SER A 22 -0.78 3.03 10.22
CA SER A 22 -1.86 3.40 9.30
C SER A 22 -3.20 3.58 10.01
N GLY A 23 -4.14 4.25 9.34
CA GLY A 23 -5.46 4.50 9.91
C GLY A 23 -6.28 3.22 10.15
N PRO A 24 -7.30 3.26 11.04
CA PRO A 24 -8.06 2.07 11.46
C PRO A 24 -8.71 1.30 10.31
N LYS A 25 -9.15 1.99 9.24
CA LYS A 25 -9.75 1.34 8.08
C LYS A 25 -8.72 0.54 7.27
N ALA A 26 -7.50 1.05 7.09
CA ALA A 26 -6.42 0.33 6.39
C ALA A 26 -6.03 -0.94 7.16
N GLN A 27 -5.90 -0.82 8.49
CA GLN A 27 -5.64 -1.96 9.38
C GLN A 27 -6.73 -3.02 9.26
N ARG A 28 -8.01 -2.63 9.32
CA ARG A 28 -9.14 -3.55 9.14
C ARG A 28 -9.18 -4.21 7.78
N THR A 29 -8.95 -3.45 6.71
CA THR A 29 -8.95 -3.97 5.35
C THR A 29 -7.87 -5.03 5.17
N PHE A 30 -6.65 -4.78 5.64
CA PHE A 30 -5.58 -5.76 5.56
C PHE A 30 -5.87 -6.98 6.45
N ALA A 31 -6.19 -6.77 7.73
CA ALA A 31 -6.34 -7.86 8.69
C ALA A 31 -7.44 -8.85 8.28
N LYS A 32 -8.61 -8.34 7.87
CA LYS A 32 -9.71 -9.19 7.43
C LYS A 32 -9.38 -9.93 6.13
N ALA A 33 -8.78 -9.24 5.16
CA ALA A 33 -8.40 -9.87 3.90
C ALA A 33 -7.29 -10.91 4.09
N HIS A 34 -6.41 -10.70 5.07
CA HIS A 34 -5.38 -11.68 5.43
C HIS A 34 -6.02 -12.92 6.04
N ASP A 35 -6.83 -12.77 7.08
CA ASP A 35 -7.42 -13.91 7.79
C ASP A 35 -8.30 -14.75 6.86
N SER A 36 -9.15 -14.11 6.04
CA SER A 36 -9.93 -14.84 5.02
C SER A 36 -9.05 -15.56 3.99
N ALA A 37 -7.90 -14.98 3.61
CA ALA A 37 -6.99 -15.63 2.68
C ALA A 37 -6.16 -16.75 3.32
N VAL A 38 -5.96 -16.71 4.64
CA VAL A 38 -5.37 -17.82 5.40
C VAL A 38 -6.37 -18.96 5.49
N ASP A 39 -7.65 -18.68 5.72
CA ASP A 39 -8.70 -19.71 5.72
C ASP A 39 -8.80 -20.42 4.36
N GLU A 40 -8.63 -19.67 3.26
CA GLU A 40 -8.73 -20.23 1.90
C GLU A 40 -7.45 -20.93 1.42
N TYR A 41 -6.28 -20.40 1.74
CA TYR A 41 -5.01 -20.82 1.13
C TYR A 41 -3.95 -21.32 2.11
N GLY A 42 -4.24 -21.29 3.41
CA GLY A 42 -3.25 -21.45 4.46
C GLY A 42 -2.38 -20.20 4.68
N GLU A 43 -1.66 -20.20 5.79
CA GLU A 43 -0.71 -19.15 6.15
C GLU A 43 0.44 -19.08 5.14
N GLY A 44 0.92 -17.86 4.86
CA GLY A 44 2.13 -17.67 4.06
C GLY A 44 2.04 -16.57 3.00
N ALA A 45 2.91 -16.66 2.00
CA ALA A 45 3.11 -15.59 1.02
C ALA A 45 1.86 -15.31 0.18
N ARG A 46 1.02 -16.31 -0.10
CA ARG A 46 -0.22 -16.12 -0.87
C ARG A 46 -1.24 -15.29 -0.10
N ALA A 47 -1.51 -15.62 1.16
CA ALA A 47 -2.41 -14.85 2.02
C ALA A 47 -1.96 -13.39 2.16
N ASN A 48 -0.66 -13.18 2.39
CA ASN A 48 -0.08 -11.83 2.47
C ASN A 48 -0.26 -11.04 1.17
N ARG A 49 -0.01 -11.64 0.00
CA ARG A 49 -0.21 -10.98 -1.29
C ARG A 49 -1.68 -10.60 -1.52
N THR A 50 -2.62 -11.49 -1.18
CA THR A 50 -4.07 -11.23 -1.27
C THR A 50 -4.47 -10.07 -0.38
N ALA A 51 -4.00 -10.05 0.86
CA ALA A 51 -4.27 -8.96 1.80
C ALA A 51 -3.75 -7.60 1.31
N TYR A 52 -2.52 -7.56 0.78
CA TYR A 52 -1.97 -6.34 0.18
C TYR A 52 -2.69 -5.93 -1.10
N ALA A 53 -3.14 -6.87 -1.93
CA ALA A 53 -3.93 -6.56 -3.12
C ALA A 53 -5.26 -5.91 -2.74
N ALA A 54 -5.97 -6.46 -1.75
CA ALA A 54 -7.20 -5.89 -1.22
C ALA A 54 -6.98 -4.48 -0.65
N LEU A 55 -5.89 -4.28 0.09
CA LEU A 55 -5.50 -2.97 0.63
C LEU A 55 -5.25 -1.95 -0.49
N LYS A 56 -4.41 -2.31 -1.48
CA LYS A 56 -4.03 -1.44 -2.60
C LYS A 56 -5.21 -1.04 -3.50
N ARG A 57 -6.35 -1.73 -3.45
CA ARG A 57 -7.55 -1.34 -4.19
C ARG A 57 -8.19 -0.04 -3.67
N SER A 58 -7.99 0.30 -2.40
CA SER A 58 -8.63 1.48 -1.77
C SER A 58 -7.64 2.39 -1.03
N PHE A 59 -6.41 1.93 -0.84
CA PHE A 59 -5.36 2.65 -0.13
C PHE A 59 -4.09 2.74 -0.97
N GLU A 60 -3.38 3.84 -0.80
CA GLU A 60 -2.06 4.09 -1.34
C GLU A 60 -1.07 4.29 -0.19
N LYS A 61 0.20 3.96 -0.43
CA LYS A 61 1.26 4.19 0.54
C LYS A 61 1.80 5.61 0.37
N VAL A 62 1.82 6.37 1.46
CA VAL A 62 2.38 7.73 1.53
C VAL A 62 3.29 7.79 2.75
N GLY A 63 4.59 7.94 2.52
CA GLY A 63 5.63 7.76 3.51
C GLY A 63 5.60 6.32 4.05
N ASP A 64 5.37 6.21 5.35
CA ASP A 64 5.31 4.92 6.06
C ASP A 64 3.94 4.66 6.71
N ARG A 65 2.88 5.05 5.99
CA ARG A 65 1.49 4.74 6.30
C ARG A 65 0.68 4.51 5.02
N TRP A 66 -0.44 3.83 5.16
CA TRP A 66 -1.44 3.64 4.11
C TRP A 66 -2.56 4.68 4.27
N ARG A 67 -2.76 5.50 3.24
CA ARG A 67 -3.81 6.52 3.15
C ARG A 67 -4.89 6.10 2.16
N ARG A 68 -6.14 6.48 2.41
CA ARG A 68 -7.26 6.20 1.51
C ARG A 68 -7.04 6.95 0.18
N LYS A 69 -7.29 6.25 -0.94
CA LYS A 69 -7.31 6.85 -2.27
C LYS A 69 -8.59 7.63 -2.51
N ASN A 70 -8.54 8.58 -3.45
CA ASN A 70 -9.72 9.29 -3.92
C ASN A 70 -10.70 8.37 -4.67
N ARG A 71 -10.19 7.37 -5.39
CA ARG A 71 -11.00 6.40 -6.14
C ARG A 71 -10.53 4.98 -5.86
N LYS A 72 -11.46 4.03 -5.89
CA LYS A 72 -11.14 2.60 -5.79
C LYS A 72 -10.69 2.08 -7.15
N GLY A 73 -9.70 1.20 -7.17
CA GLY A 73 -9.18 0.63 -8.42
C GLY A 73 -7.78 0.05 -8.26
N PRO A 74 -7.26 -0.61 -9.33
CA PRO A 74 -5.88 -1.08 -9.35
C PRO A 74 -4.92 0.09 -9.08
N SER A 75 -3.87 -0.16 -8.28
CA SER A 75 -2.87 0.87 -7.96
C SER A 75 -1.90 1.15 -9.10
N ASP A 76 -1.61 0.14 -9.90
CA ASP A 76 -0.62 0.19 -10.97
C ASP A 76 -0.98 -0.81 -12.08
N ALA A 77 -0.22 -0.78 -13.17
CA ALA A 77 -0.41 -1.67 -14.32
C ALA A 77 -0.25 -3.16 -13.97
N LYS A 78 0.57 -3.49 -12.96
CA LYS A 78 0.71 -4.87 -12.46
C LYS A 78 -0.58 -5.33 -11.78
N ALA A 79 -1.19 -4.48 -10.94
CA ALA A 79 -2.47 -4.76 -10.30
C ALA A 79 -3.63 -4.83 -11.30
N ALA A 80 -3.60 -4.02 -12.36
CA ALA A 80 -4.62 -4.05 -13.41
C ALA A 80 -4.57 -5.35 -14.23
N GLY A 81 -3.37 -5.83 -14.58
CA GLY A 81 -3.20 -7.03 -15.41
C GLY A 81 -3.17 -8.37 -14.65
N GLY A 82 -3.42 -8.36 -13.33
CA GLY A 82 -3.51 -9.59 -12.53
C GLY A 82 -2.21 -10.40 -12.39
N ARG A 83 -2.35 -11.69 -12.03
CA ARG A 83 -1.23 -12.57 -11.66
C ARG A 83 -0.17 -12.70 -12.76
N GLY A 84 -0.60 -12.83 -14.03
CA GLY A 84 0.28 -13.05 -15.19
C GLY A 84 0.97 -11.80 -15.75
N SER A 85 0.61 -10.60 -15.30
CA SER A 85 1.17 -9.36 -15.84
C SER A 85 2.68 -9.25 -15.58
N LYS A 86 3.48 -9.01 -16.62
CA LYS A 86 4.94 -8.77 -16.47
C LYS A 86 5.29 -7.31 -16.13
N LYS A 87 4.27 -6.46 -15.87
CA LYS A 87 4.48 -5.04 -15.56
C LYS A 87 5.12 -4.88 -14.17
N ARG A 88 5.87 -3.78 -13.99
CA ARG A 88 6.47 -3.42 -12.70
C ARG A 88 5.38 -2.93 -11.73
N THR A 89 5.58 -3.20 -10.44
CA THR A 89 4.72 -2.65 -9.38
C THR A 89 5.27 -1.31 -8.88
N ALA A 90 4.37 -0.41 -8.51
CA ALA A 90 4.71 0.89 -7.92
C ALA A 90 4.81 0.85 -6.38
N GLY A 91 5.04 -0.32 -5.77
CA GLY A 91 5.29 -0.42 -4.33
C GLY A 91 4.15 0.02 -3.41
N GLY A 92 2.92 0.17 -3.92
CA GLY A 92 1.77 0.69 -3.18
C GLY A 92 1.45 2.16 -3.45
N VAL A 93 2.22 2.85 -4.28
CA VAL A 93 1.84 4.14 -4.87
C VAL A 93 0.67 3.94 -5.85
N ASP A 94 -0.25 4.91 -5.90
CA ASP A 94 -1.32 4.92 -6.89
C ASP A 94 -0.84 5.53 -8.21
N ALA A 95 -0.13 4.73 -9.03
CA ALA A 95 0.39 5.15 -10.33
C ALA A 95 -0.73 5.59 -11.32
N ASN A 96 -1.96 5.15 -11.07
CA ASN A 96 -3.12 5.56 -11.86
C ASN A 96 -3.70 6.93 -11.44
N ALA A 97 -3.26 7.52 -10.33
CA ALA A 97 -3.71 8.83 -9.89
C ALA A 97 -3.34 9.95 -10.87
N SER A 98 -3.96 11.13 -10.74
CA SER A 98 -3.59 12.27 -11.58
C SER A 98 -2.17 12.76 -11.27
N LYS A 99 -1.51 13.42 -12.23
CA LYS A 99 -0.19 14.05 -12.00
C LYS A 99 -0.25 15.03 -10.83
N LYS A 100 -1.34 15.80 -10.72
CA LYS A 100 -1.59 16.73 -9.60
C LYS A 100 -1.56 16.01 -8.24
N HIS A 101 -2.29 14.90 -8.11
CA HIS A 101 -2.33 14.12 -6.87
C HIS A 101 -0.94 13.58 -6.49
N LEU A 102 -0.21 13.04 -7.47
CA LEU A 102 1.16 12.56 -7.25
C LEU A 102 2.10 13.70 -6.88
N TYR A 103 1.96 14.87 -7.51
CA TYR A 103 2.71 16.07 -7.14
C TYR A 103 2.43 16.50 -5.69
N ASP A 104 1.17 16.47 -5.26
CA ASP A 104 0.79 16.83 -3.89
C ASP A 104 1.36 15.84 -2.86
N ILE A 105 1.40 14.54 -3.18
CA ILE A 105 2.10 13.54 -2.37
C ILE A 105 3.60 13.81 -2.34
N ALA A 106 4.21 14.09 -3.49
CA ALA A 106 5.64 14.38 -3.57
C ALA A 106 6.00 15.64 -2.76
N LYS A 107 5.10 16.63 -2.71
CA LYS A 107 5.21 17.80 -1.84
C LYS A 107 5.11 17.43 -0.36
N GLU A 108 4.14 16.59 0.04
CA GLU A 108 4.00 16.10 1.42
C GLU A 108 5.24 15.32 1.89
N LEU A 109 5.90 14.61 0.98
CA LEU A 109 7.11 13.83 1.24
C LEU A 109 8.41 14.62 1.07
N ASP A 110 8.32 15.94 0.84
CA ASP A 110 9.45 16.85 0.63
C ASP A 110 10.45 16.38 -0.44
N ILE A 111 9.91 15.91 -1.57
CA ILE A 111 10.73 15.46 -2.71
C ILE A 111 11.21 16.69 -3.49
N SER A 112 12.54 16.85 -3.55
CA SER A 112 13.20 17.89 -4.36
C SER A 112 13.03 17.63 -5.86
N GLY A 113 12.93 18.69 -6.66
CA GLY A 113 12.77 18.60 -8.13
C GLY A 113 11.38 18.15 -8.62
N ARG A 114 10.44 17.85 -7.72
CA ARG A 114 9.07 17.37 -8.02
C ARG A 114 8.30 18.21 -9.05
N SER A 115 8.58 19.51 -9.17
CA SER A 115 7.93 20.42 -10.12
C SER A 115 8.26 20.13 -11.58
N HIS A 116 9.45 19.60 -11.85
CA HIS A 116 9.90 19.28 -13.21
C HIS A 116 9.62 17.82 -13.60
N MET A 117 9.23 16.98 -12.64
CA MET A 117 8.99 15.57 -12.88
C MET A 117 7.72 15.33 -13.71
N SER A 118 7.82 14.39 -14.64
CA SER A 118 6.71 13.71 -15.28
C SER A 118 5.92 12.86 -14.27
N LYS A 119 4.78 12.33 -14.71
CA LYS A 119 3.94 11.47 -13.87
C LYS A 119 4.69 10.21 -13.40
N ASP A 120 5.43 9.57 -14.31
CA ASP A 120 6.14 8.33 -14.02
C ASP A 120 7.34 8.58 -13.10
N GLU A 121 8.03 9.71 -13.27
CA GLU A 121 9.10 10.14 -12.35
C GLU A 121 8.56 10.42 -10.95
N LEU A 122 7.40 11.07 -10.82
CA LEU A 122 6.75 11.26 -9.53
C LEU A 122 6.43 9.93 -8.86
N VAL A 123 5.87 8.95 -9.60
CA VAL A 123 5.59 7.62 -9.06
C VAL A 123 6.86 6.95 -8.53
N ALA A 124 7.94 6.96 -9.32
CA ALA A 124 9.21 6.37 -8.93
C ALA A 124 9.84 7.08 -7.71
N ALA A 125 9.80 8.40 -7.69
CA ALA A 125 10.33 9.21 -6.59
C ALA A 125 9.55 8.98 -5.30
N ILE A 126 8.21 8.94 -5.36
CA ILE A 126 7.35 8.64 -4.20
C ILE A 126 7.61 7.22 -3.70
N GLN A 127 7.73 6.23 -4.59
CA GLN A 127 8.06 4.86 -4.19
C GLN A 127 9.39 4.83 -3.43
N LYS A 128 10.43 5.48 -3.95
CA LYS A 128 11.74 5.58 -3.29
C LYS A 128 11.65 6.26 -1.93
N ALA A 129 10.88 7.36 -1.82
CA ALA A 129 10.66 8.07 -0.57
C ALA A 129 9.92 7.20 0.46
N ASN A 130 8.87 6.48 0.03
CA ASN A 130 8.14 5.55 0.88
C ASN A 130 9.03 4.44 1.44
N ASP A 131 9.89 3.86 0.60
CA ASP A 131 10.82 2.81 1.01
C ASP A 131 11.88 3.33 1.99
N LYS A 132 12.37 4.57 1.78
CA LYS A 132 13.26 5.25 2.73
C LYS A 132 12.57 5.46 4.09
N SER A 133 11.35 5.99 4.10
CA SER A 133 10.59 6.21 5.34
C SER A 133 10.30 4.91 6.07
N THR A 134 9.94 3.84 5.34
CA THR A 134 9.70 2.52 5.94
C THR A 134 10.95 1.94 6.58
N ARG A 135 12.12 2.10 5.93
CA ARG A 135 13.41 1.66 6.49
C ARG A 135 13.75 2.45 7.75
N LYS A 136 13.57 3.78 7.73
CA LYS A 136 13.82 4.65 8.89
C LYS A 136 12.94 4.31 10.09
N SER A 137 11.69 3.91 9.89
CA SER A 137 10.80 3.54 11.00
C SER A 137 11.01 2.12 11.54
N ARG A 138 11.99 1.37 11.01
CA ARG A 138 12.32 -0.01 11.43
C ARG A 138 13.69 -0.12 12.10
N GLY A 139 14.59 0.83 11.84
CA GLY A 139 15.85 1.01 12.56
C GLY A 139 15.66 2.03 13.67
#